data_AF-A0A378VZB6-F1
#
_entry.id   AF-A0A378VZB6-F1
#
_cell.length_a   1.000
_cell.length_b   1.000
_cell.length_c   1.000
_cell.angle_alpha   90.00
_cell.angle_beta   90.00
_cell.angle_gamma   90.00
#
_symmetry.space_group_name_H-M   'P 1'
#
loop_
_entity.id
_entity.type
_entity.pdbx_description
1 polymer ?
#
loop_
_entity_poly.entity_id
_entity_poly.type
_entity_poly.pdbx_seq_one_letter_code
_entity_poly.pdbx_strand_id
1 'polypeptide(L)'
;MTAAAYVLGVHNRLHTGTYRLPSEVSAWDILQKMRGGRPDSVTVQIIEGSRFSHMRKVIDATPDIGHDTKGWSNEKLMAEVAPDAFSGNPEGQFFPDSYEIDAGGSDLQIYQTAYKAMQRRLNEAWAGRQDGLPYKTLMKC
;
A
#
# COMPACT_ATOMS: atom_id res chain seq x y z
N MET A 1 18.50 -18.71 30.42
CA MET A 1 18.59 -19.69 29.32
C MET A 1 18.56 -18.93 28.00
N THR A 2 19.71 -18.37 27.63
CA THR A 2 19.94 -17.49 26.49
C THR A 2 20.86 -18.22 25.52
N ALA A 3 20.33 -19.10 24.68
CA ALA A 3 21.13 -19.77 23.64
C ALA A 3 20.26 -20.51 22.61
N ALA A 4 19.69 -19.80 21.64
CA ALA A 4 19.19 -20.41 20.40
C ALA A 4 19.29 -19.48 19.16
N ALA A 5 19.94 -18.31 19.28
CA ALA A 5 19.97 -17.31 18.21
C ALA A 5 21.22 -17.38 17.29
N TYR A 6 22.18 -18.27 17.55
CA TYR A 6 23.49 -18.23 16.87
C TYR A 6 23.72 -19.29 15.78
N VAL A 7 22.79 -20.24 15.56
CA VAL A 7 23.06 -21.39 14.67
C VAL A 7 22.59 -21.19 13.23
N LEU A 8 21.74 -20.20 12.93
CA LEU A 8 21.11 -20.12 11.60
C LEU A 8 21.76 -19.17 10.59
N GLY A 9 22.81 -18.42 10.92
CA GLY A 9 23.62 -17.73 9.89
C GLY A 9 22.83 -16.83 8.92
N VAL A 10 21.69 -16.26 9.35
CA VAL A 10 20.88 -15.33 8.53
C VAL A 10 21.05 -13.91 9.08
N HIS A 11 22.29 -13.41 9.09
CA HIS A 11 22.60 -12.12 9.72
C HIS A 11 22.49 -10.90 8.78
N ASN A 12 21.77 -10.95 7.64
CA ASN A 12 21.77 -9.76 6.78
C ASN A 12 20.56 -9.48 5.86
N ARG A 13 19.35 -9.97 6.17
CA ARG A 13 18.13 -9.57 5.42
C ARG A 13 16.89 -9.42 6.30
N LEU A 14 17.04 -8.87 7.50
CA LEU A 14 15.89 -8.42 8.28
C LEU A 14 15.51 -7.02 7.81
N HIS A 15 14.60 -6.95 6.84
CA HIS A 15 13.85 -5.72 6.60
C HIS A 15 12.90 -5.51 7.77
N THR A 16 12.88 -4.30 8.32
CA THR A 16 11.99 -3.86 9.40
C THR A 16 10.53 -3.93 8.94
N GLY A 17 9.88 -5.08 9.17
CA GLY A 17 8.46 -5.32 8.96
C GLY A 17 7.81 -5.77 10.26
N THR A 18 6.62 -5.27 10.55
CA THR A 18 5.91 -5.53 11.82
C THR A 18 5.13 -6.83 11.69
N TYR A 19 5.66 -7.95 12.19
CA TYR A 19 4.92 -9.21 12.24
C TYR A 19 3.82 -9.14 13.30
N ARG A 20 2.55 -9.01 12.89
CA ARG A 20 1.42 -9.15 13.81
C ARG A 20 1.14 -10.64 14.02
N LEU A 21 1.80 -11.23 15.01
CA LEU A 21 1.50 -12.58 15.50
C LEU A 21 0.18 -12.53 16.27
N PRO A 22 -0.91 -13.17 15.81
CA PRO A 22 -2.11 -13.32 16.63
C PRO A 22 -1.78 -14.24 17.83
N SER A 23 -2.28 -13.90 19.01
CA SER A 23 -1.87 -14.50 20.29
C SER A 23 -2.29 -15.96 20.51
N GLU A 24 -2.95 -16.61 19.54
CA GLU A 24 -3.49 -17.97 19.64
C GLU A 24 -3.33 -18.79 18.35
N VAL A 25 -2.11 -18.89 17.81
CA VAL A 25 -1.84 -19.78 16.66
C VAL A 25 -1.40 -21.15 17.18
N SER A 26 -2.15 -22.20 16.84
CA SER A 26 -1.75 -23.58 17.17
C SER A 26 -0.44 -23.94 16.47
N ALA A 27 0.42 -24.74 17.12
CA ALA A 27 1.64 -25.26 16.50
C ALA A 27 1.36 -26.01 15.18
N TRP A 28 0.15 -26.57 15.02
CA TRP A 28 -0.29 -27.21 13.79
C TRP A 28 -0.54 -26.21 12.65
N ASP A 29 -1.11 -25.04 12.95
CA ASP A 29 -1.35 -23.98 11.96
C ASP A 29 -0.04 -23.36 11.47
N ILE A 30 0.96 -23.25 12.36
CA ILE A 30 2.32 -22.82 11.99
C ILE A 30 2.96 -23.84 11.03
N LEU A 31 2.85 -25.14 11.31
CA LEU A 31 3.37 -26.20 10.44
C LEU A 31 2.65 -26.27 9.09
N GLN A 32 1.33 -26.02 9.06
CA GLN A 32 0.55 -25.91 7.83
C GLN A 32 0.98 -24.69 7.00
N LYS A 33 1.15 -23.53 7.63
CA LYS A 33 1.64 -22.29 7.00
C LYS A 33 3.04 -22.47 6.40
N MET A 34 3.97 -23.07 7.14
CA MET A 34 5.33 -23.35 6.65
C MET A 34 5.36 -24.30 5.45
N ARG A 35 4.41 -25.25 5.37
CA ARG A 35 4.30 -26.19 4.24
C ARG A 35 3.70 -25.54 2.99
N GLY A 36 2.83 -24.55 3.16
CA GLY A 36 2.17 -23.83 2.07
C GLY A 36 3.06 -22.85 1.33
N GLY A 37 4.21 -22.46 1.92
CA GLY A 37 5.21 -21.58 1.29
C GLY A 37 4.73 -20.16 0.99
N ARG A 38 3.53 -19.78 1.44
CA ARG A 38 2.97 -18.45 1.22
C ARG A 38 3.42 -17.49 2.33
N PRO A 39 3.82 -16.26 1.98
CA PRO A 39 4.15 -15.25 2.97
C PRO A 39 2.88 -14.82 3.73
N ASP A 40 3.03 -14.31 4.96
CA ASP A 40 1.90 -13.74 5.71
C ASP A 40 1.51 -12.36 5.14
N SER A 41 2.47 -11.62 4.56
CA SER A 41 2.27 -10.31 3.93
C SER A 41 2.97 -10.20 2.59
N VAL A 42 2.42 -9.36 1.71
CA VAL A 42 2.94 -9.04 0.38
C VAL A 42 3.17 -7.54 0.32
N THR A 43 4.33 -7.14 -0.21
CA THR A 43 4.67 -5.73 -0.42
C THR A 43 4.52 -5.38 -1.90
N VAL A 44 3.74 -4.34 -2.19
CA VAL A 44 3.55 -3.77 -3.53
C VAL A 44 4.23 -2.42 -3.60
N GLN A 45 5.22 -2.30 -4.48
CA GLN A 45 6.02 -1.09 -4.63
C GLN A 45 5.53 -0.27 -5.82
N ILE A 46 5.09 0.96 -5.57
CA ILE A 46 4.64 1.88 -6.60
C ILE A 46 5.70 2.98 -6.75
N ILE A 47 6.31 3.03 -7.94
CA ILE A 47 7.41 3.94 -8.24
C ILE A 47 6.88 5.37 -8.43
N GLU A 48 7.61 6.35 -7.90
CA GLU A 48 7.32 7.77 -8.08
C GLU A 48 7.35 8.20 -9.55
N GLY A 49 6.46 9.12 -9.93
CA GLY A 49 6.32 9.56 -11.33
C GLY A 49 5.63 8.56 -12.25
N SER A 50 5.13 7.44 -11.72
CA SER A 50 4.34 6.48 -12.49
C SER A 50 2.90 6.97 -12.70
N ARG A 51 2.33 6.61 -13.86
CA ARG A 51 0.92 6.87 -14.17
C ARG A 51 0.02 5.90 -13.42
N PHE A 52 -1.24 6.26 -13.17
CA PHE A 52 -2.21 5.35 -12.55
C PHE A 52 -2.34 4.00 -13.29
N SER A 53 -2.27 4.03 -14.62
CA SER A 53 -2.25 2.80 -15.44
C SER A 53 -1.06 1.86 -15.15
N HIS A 54 0.08 2.39 -14.70
CA HIS A 54 1.22 1.58 -14.29
C HIS A 54 0.99 1.00 -12.90
N MET A 55 0.49 1.80 -11.95
CA MET A 55 0.07 1.33 -10.63
C MET A 55 -0.89 0.14 -10.74
N ARG A 56 -1.93 0.22 -11.58
CA ARG A 56 -2.85 -0.91 -11.84
C ARG A 56 -2.11 -2.15 -12.34
N LYS A 57 -1.19 -2.00 -13.28
CA LYS A 57 -0.41 -3.13 -13.82
C LYS A 57 0.47 -3.78 -12.76
N VAL A 58 1.10 -3.00 -11.90
CA VAL A 58 1.95 -3.53 -10.81
C VAL A 58 1.09 -4.32 -9.82
N ILE A 59 -0.05 -3.77 -9.41
CA ILE A 59 -1.00 -4.43 -8.51
C ILE A 59 -1.55 -5.72 -9.17
N ASP A 60 -2.00 -5.65 -10.41
CA ASP A 60 -2.53 -6.81 -11.16
C ASP A 60 -1.48 -7.90 -11.42
N ALA A 61 -0.19 -7.55 -11.42
CA ALA A 61 0.91 -8.49 -11.60
C ALA A 61 1.46 -9.05 -10.27
N THR A 62 1.01 -8.52 -9.14
CA THR A 62 1.45 -8.97 -7.82
C THR A 62 0.80 -10.32 -7.49
N PRO A 63 1.57 -11.39 -7.25
CA PRO A 63 1.01 -12.68 -6.83
C PRO A 63 0.56 -12.62 -5.36
N ASP A 64 -0.21 -13.63 -4.95
CA ASP A 64 -0.62 -13.82 -3.55
C ASP A 64 -1.45 -12.66 -2.96
N ILE A 65 -2.17 -11.91 -3.80
CA ILE A 65 -3.16 -10.90 -3.39
C ILE A 65 -4.51 -11.16 -4.08
N GLY A 66 -5.59 -10.69 -3.50
CA GLY A 66 -6.94 -10.72 -4.08
C GLY A 66 -7.12 -9.60 -5.09
N HIS A 67 -7.34 -9.94 -6.37
CA HIS A 67 -7.52 -8.96 -7.43
C HIS A 67 -9.00 -8.58 -7.65
N ASP A 68 -9.65 -8.03 -6.63
CA ASP A 68 -11.09 -7.72 -6.64
C ASP A 68 -11.43 -6.55 -7.59
N THR A 69 -10.50 -5.61 -7.74
CA THR A 69 -10.67 -4.45 -8.63
C THR A 69 -10.32 -4.73 -10.09
N LYS A 70 -9.92 -5.96 -10.42
CA LYS A 70 -9.58 -6.36 -11.78
C LYS A 70 -10.81 -6.25 -12.69
N GLY A 71 -10.67 -5.48 -13.77
CA GLY A 71 -11.76 -5.22 -14.71
C GLY A 71 -12.72 -4.11 -14.28
N TRP A 72 -12.53 -3.47 -13.12
CA TRP A 72 -13.31 -2.28 -12.77
C TRP A 72 -12.90 -1.10 -13.65
N SER A 73 -13.90 -0.26 -13.97
CA SER A 73 -13.65 1.05 -14.57
C SER A 73 -12.99 1.98 -13.57
N ASN A 74 -12.31 3.01 -14.06
CA ASN A 74 -11.64 3.97 -13.18
C ASN A 74 -12.66 4.71 -12.30
N GLU A 75 -13.83 5.04 -12.84
CA GLU A 75 -14.91 5.73 -12.13
C GLU A 75 -15.45 4.87 -10.99
N LYS A 76 -15.66 3.56 -11.25
CA LYS A 76 -16.10 2.63 -10.20
C LYS A 76 -15.06 2.51 -9.08
N LEU A 77 -13.79 2.36 -9.45
CA LEU A 77 -12.71 2.28 -8.46
C LEU A 77 -12.64 3.56 -7.61
N MET A 78 -12.73 4.72 -8.25
CA MET A 78 -12.71 6.01 -7.56
C MET A 78 -13.93 6.20 -6.66
N ALA A 79 -15.11 5.74 -7.06
CA ALA A 79 -16.31 5.82 -6.23
C ALA A 79 -16.18 5.01 -4.92
N GLU A 80 -15.51 3.85 -4.97
CA GLU A 80 -15.28 2.99 -3.81
C GLU A 80 -14.12 3.48 -2.92
N VAL A 81 -13.07 4.03 -3.53
CA VAL A 81 -11.84 4.39 -2.82
C VAL A 81 -11.87 5.84 -2.31
N ALA A 82 -12.45 6.73 -3.08
CA ALA A 82 -12.42 8.17 -2.88
C ALA A 82 -13.77 8.81 -3.24
N PRO A 83 -14.85 8.48 -2.51
CA PRO A 83 -16.18 9.04 -2.77
C PRO A 83 -16.21 10.57 -2.65
N ASP A 84 -15.31 11.14 -1.86
CA ASP A 84 -15.18 12.59 -1.63
C ASP A 84 -14.25 13.28 -2.66
N ALA A 85 -13.66 12.54 -3.60
CA ALA A 85 -12.77 13.14 -4.59
C ALA A 85 -13.53 14.09 -5.52
N PHE A 86 -12.99 15.30 -5.69
CA PHE A 86 -13.59 16.35 -6.53
C PHE A 86 -13.67 15.98 -8.03
N SER A 87 -12.91 14.96 -8.44
CA SER A 87 -12.95 14.43 -9.81
C SER A 87 -12.86 12.90 -9.78
N GLY A 88 -13.61 12.23 -10.66
CA GLY A 88 -13.49 10.79 -10.88
C GLY A 88 -12.21 10.37 -11.61
N ASN A 89 -11.25 11.28 -11.79
CA ASN A 89 -9.99 11.00 -12.47
C ASN A 89 -8.96 10.44 -11.48
N PRO A 90 -8.51 9.19 -11.61
CA PRO A 90 -7.57 8.57 -10.68
C PRO A 90 -6.14 9.13 -10.74
N GLU A 91 -5.77 9.86 -11.80
CA GLU A 91 -4.41 10.38 -11.95
C GLU A 91 -4.08 11.42 -10.86
N GLY A 92 -2.93 11.24 -10.20
CA GLY A 92 -2.45 12.14 -9.15
C GLY A 92 -3.18 12.04 -7.81
N GLN A 93 -4.11 11.10 -7.63
CA GLN A 93 -4.84 10.90 -6.36
C GLN A 93 -4.20 9.86 -5.43
N PHE A 94 -3.22 9.12 -5.92
CA PHE A 94 -2.56 8.04 -5.19
C PHE A 94 -1.10 8.41 -4.95
N PHE A 95 -0.65 8.23 -3.72
CA PHE A 95 0.75 8.51 -3.38
C PHE A 95 1.62 7.32 -3.80
N PRO A 96 2.75 7.55 -4.51
CA PRO A 96 3.68 6.48 -4.84
C PRO A 96 4.50 6.11 -3.59
N ASP A 97 4.31 4.89 -3.11
CA ASP A 97 5.05 4.34 -1.98
C ASP A 97 5.04 2.80 -2.06
N SER A 98 5.68 2.16 -1.08
CA SER A 98 5.56 0.72 -0.84
C SER A 98 4.42 0.44 0.14
N TYR A 99 3.48 -0.39 -0.27
CA TYR A 99 2.32 -0.78 0.54
C TYR A 99 2.40 -2.25 0.91
N GLU A 100 2.29 -2.55 2.20
CA GLU A 100 2.23 -3.91 2.72
C GLU A 100 0.77 -4.30 2.97
N ILE A 101 0.34 -5.45 2.44
CA ILE A 101 -0.97 -6.04 2.67
C ILE A 101 -0.85 -7.51 3.06
N ASP A 102 -1.86 -8.05 3.72
CA ASP A 102 -1.91 -9.47 4.06
C ASP A 102 -1.99 -10.32 2.78
N ALA A 103 -1.33 -11.48 2.77
CA ALA A 103 -1.42 -12.40 1.63
C ALA A 103 -2.87 -12.89 1.45
N GLY A 104 -3.37 -12.79 0.22
CA GLY A 104 -4.77 -13.03 -0.14
C GLY A 104 -5.71 -11.86 0.17
N GLY A 105 -5.19 -10.76 0.74
CA GLY A 105 -5.94 -9.54 0.99
C GLY A 105 -6.33 -8.81 -0.31
N SER A 106 -7.42 -8.03 -0.25
CA SER A 106 -7.96 -7.31 -1.40
C SER A 106 -7.03 -6.19 -1.89
N ASP A 107 -6.82 -6.12 -3.19
CA ASP A 107 -6.13 -5.02 -3.87
C ASP A 107 -6.78 -3.65 -3.64
N LEU A 108 -8.08 -3.61 -3.32
CA LEU A 108 -8.79 -2.39 -2.92
C LEU A 108 -8.14 -1.70 -1.73
N GLN A 109 -7.58 -2.46 -0.78
CA GLN A 109 -6.92 -1.93 0.40
C GLN A 109 -5.66 -1.13 0.05
N ILE A 110 -4.94 -1.53 -1.00
CA ILE A 110 -3.77 -0.79 -1.51
C ILE A 110 -4.22 0.57 -2.02
N TYR A 111 -5.26 0.63 -2.85
CA TYR A 111 -5.79 1.89 -3.37
C TYR A 111 -6.29 2.82 -2.26
N GLN A 112 -7.03 2.31 -1.28
CA GLN A 112 -7.48 3.09 -0.13
C GLN A 112 -6.33 3.66 0.69
N THR A 113 -5.30 2.85 0.93
CA THR A 113 -4.12 3.29 1.70
C THR A 113 -3.33 4.34 0.93
N ALA A 114 -3.15 4.14 -0.38
CA ALA A 114 -2.45 5.09 -1.24
C ALA A 114 -3.19 6.42 -1.40
N TYR A 115 -4.52 6.41 -1.47
CA TYR A 115 -5.33 7.63 -1.47
C TYR A 115 -5.21 8.39 -0.15
N LYS A 116 -5.36 7.70 0.99
CA LYS A 116 -5.20 8.32 2.32
C LYS A 116 -3.81 8.89 2.53
N ALA A 117 -2.78 8.20 2.05
CA ALA A 117 -1.41 8.70 2.08
C ALA A 117 -1.28 10.00 1.28
N MET A 118 -1.88 10.07 0.09
CA MET A 118 -1.88 11.29 -0.73
C MET A 118 -2.56 12.45 0.01
N GLN A 119 -3.76 12.22 0.55
CA GLN A 119 -4.50 13.25 1.30
C GLN A 119 -3.71 13.74 2.52
N ARG A 120 -3.05 12.83 3.25
CA ARG A 120 -2.18 13.20 4.36
C ARG A 120 -1.01 14.06 3.90
N ARG A 121 -0.33 13.70 2.81
CA ARG A 121 0.79 14.48 2.25
C ARG A 121 0.37 15.85 1.76
N LEU A 122 -0.80 15.96 1.13
CA LEU A 122 -1.38 17.24 0.74
C LEU A 122 -1.67 18.08 1.99
N ASN A 123 -2.31 17.52 3.01
CA ASN A 123 -2.59 18.24 4.25
C ASN A 123 -1.32 18.70 4.97
N GLU A 124 -0.29 17.84 5.05
CA GLU A 124 1.03 18.18 5.62
C GLU A 124 1.69 19.33 4.84
N ALA A 125 1.69 19.26 3.51
CA ALA A 125 2.27 20.30 2.66
C ALA A 125 1.51 21.64 2.76
N TRP A 126 0.18 21.58 2.92
CA TRP A 126 -0.65 22.77 3.13
C TRP A 126 -0.47 23.36 4.54
N ALA A 127 -0.34 22.53 5.57
CA ALA A 127 -0.13 22.98 6.95
C ALA A 127 1.28 23.56 7.18
N GLY A 128 2.29 23.04 6.48
CA GLY A 128 3.66 23.56 6.50
C GLY A 128 3.88 24.80 5.62
N ARG A 129 2.81 25.33 5.01
CA ARG A 129 2.89 26.52 4.15
C ARG A 129 3.13 27.75 5.03
N GLN A 130 4.28 28.40 4.87
CA GLN A 130 4.55 29.70 5.50
C GLN A 130 3.54 30.75 5.03
N ASP A 131 3.04 31.56 5.97
CA ASP A 131 2.27 32.78 5.70
C ASP A 131 3.12 33.72 4.83
N GLY A 132 2.80 33.83 3.54
CA GLY A 132 3.50 34.75 2.63
C GLY A 132 3.82 34.23 1.23
N LEU A 133 3.43 33.01 0.84
CA LEU A 133 3.58 32.58 -0.55
C LEU A 133 2.53 33.27 -1.45
N PRO A 134 2.94 33.98 -2.52
CA PRO A 134 2.05 34.74 -3.38
C PRO A 134 1.37 33.82 -4.39
N TYR A 135 0.62 32.81 -3.92
CA TYR A 135 -0.37 32.14 -4.75
C TYR A 135 -1.70 32.91 -4.70
N LYS A 136 -1.62 34.24 -4.85
CA LYS A 136 -2.73 35.04 -5.35
C LYS A 136 -2.58 35.03 -6.86
N THR A 137 -3.20 34.06 -7.52
CA THR A 137 -4.22 34.27 -8.55
C THR A 137 -4.42 32.99 -9.34
N LEU A 138 -5.68 32.59 -9.40
CA LEU A 138 -6.25 31.77 -10.45
C LEU A 138 -5.63 32.14 -11.80
N MET A 139 -5.17 31.12 -12.51
CA MET A 139 -4.76 31.18 -13.90
C MET A 139 -5.86 31.89 -14.70
N LYS A 140 -5.63 33.17 -14.98
CA LYS A 140 -6.49 34.01 -15.80
C LYS A 140 -5.57 34.82 -16.72
N CYS A 141 -5.34 34.26 -17.90
CA CYS A 141 -5.54 34.85 -19.22
C CYS A 141 -5.02 33.85 -20.26
#